data_AF-A0A2T4LPC8-F1
#
_entry.id   AF-A0A2T4LPC8-F1
#
_cell.length_a   1.000
_cell.length_b   1.000
_cell.length_c   1.000
_cell.angle_alpha   90.00
_cell.angle_beta   90.00
_cell.angle_gamma   90.00
#
_symmetry.space_group_name_H-M   'P 1'
#
loop_
_entity.id
_entity.type
_entity.pdbx_description
1 polymer ?
#
loop_
_entity_poly.entity_id
_entity_poly.type
_entity_poly.pdbx_seq_one_letter_code
_entity_poly.pdbx_strand_id
1 'polypeptide(L)'
;MQEFSFIRLNELILLIYLFSIACYFYDFLKKHHRIKMIGFVSLGIVWMLQTVSLSLYVNVTKQIPLGNIFDVFFALAWLIISISIVINVIKQINLSIFLFNMIGFLFIAINTFQPMHYQSTGEKLNIINELLIVHISLAVISYALFAFAFVNCILYLIQYNNLKQKRFDQKYFRIGSVATLEQVVFYSSLIGFIFIILSIVLGAQWGFNTLGVNIIIDPKVIMSSVITLLYGI
;
A
#
# COMPACT_ATOMS: atom_id res chain seq x y z
N MET A 1 -10.44 -14.75 24.48
CA MET A 1 -11.65 -14.54 23.66
C MET A 1 -11.45 -13.42 22.63
N GLN A 2 -10.91 -12.25 22.98
CA GLN A 2 -10.67 -11.16 22.03
C GLN A 2 -9.70 -11.52 20.88
N GLU A 3 -8.57 -12.16 21.15
CA GLU A 3 -7.58 -12.51 20.09
C GLU A 3 -8.16 -13.40 18.99
N PHE A 4 -8.97 -14.38 19.38
CA PHE A 4 -9.63 -15.28 18.43
C PHE A 4 -10.66 -14.55 17.54
N SER A 5 -11.33 -13.54 18.09
CA SER A 5 -12.22 -12.66 17.32
C SER A 5 -11.46 -11.77 16.34
N PHE A 6 -10.26 -11.28 16.70
CA PHE A 6 -9.41 -10.49 15.79
C PHE A 6 -8.88 -11.32 14.61
N ILE A 7 -8.43 -12.55 14.87
CA ILE A 7 -7.95 -13.45 13.80
C ILE A 7 -9.08 -13.75 12.81
N ARG A 8 -10.26 -14.13 13.32
CA ARG A 8 -11.45 -14.39 12.49
C ARG A 8 -11.91 -13.17 11.69
N LEU A 9 -11.78 -11.97 12.27
CA LEU A 9 -12.09 -10.72 11.58
C LEU A 9 -11.14 -10.50 10.39
N ASN A 10 -9.83 -10.71 10.59
CA ASN A 10 -8.83 -10.57 9.52
C ASN A 10 -9.02 -11.63 8.41
N GLU A 11 -9.37 -12.87 8.76
CA GLU A 11 -9.74 -13.90 7.77
C GLU A 11 -10.97 -13.50 6.95
N LEU A 12 -12.00 -12.94 7.61
CA LEU A 12 -13.19 -12.45 6.93
C LEU A 12 -12.87 -11.26 6.00
N ILE A 13 -12.03 -10.33 6.43
CA ILE A 13 -11.51 -9.22 5.60
C ILE A 13 -10.79 -9.79 4.37
N LEU A 14 -9.92 -10.78 4.55
CA LEU A 14 -9.18 -11.42 3.46
C LEU A 14 -10.12 -12.09 2.45
N LEU A 15 -11.17 -12.80 2.90
CA LEU A 15 -12.14 -13.44 2.03
C LEU A 15 -12.97 -12.44 1.22
N ILE A 16 -13.44 -11.36 1.85
CA ILE A 16 -14.18 -10.31 1.14
C ILE A 16 -13.26 -9.60 0.14
N TYR A 17 -11.99 -9.40 0.48
CA TYR A 17 -11.03 -8.81 -0.44
C TYR A 17 -10.73 -9.72 -1.64
N LEU A 18 -10.56 -11.02 -1.40
CA LEU A 18 -10.43 -12.00 -2.48
C LEU A 18 -11.63 -11.95 -3.43
N PHE A 19 -12.84 -11.86 -2.88
CA PHE A 19 -14.06 -11.69 -3.67
C PHE A 19 -14.06 -10.39 -4.49
N SER A 20 -13.65 -9.26 -3.90
CA SER A 20 -13.52 -7.99 -4.61
C SER A 20 -12.53 -8.10 -5.79
N ILE A 21 -11.36 -8.71 -5.56
CA ILE A 21 -10.36 -8.94 -6.62
C ILE A 21 -10.92 -9.85 -7.71
N ALA A 22 -11.65 -10.91 -7.36
CA ALA A 22 -12.29 -11.78 -8.33
C ALA A 22 -13.33 -11.04 -9.18
N CYS A 23 -14.12 -10.13 -8.58
CA CYS A 23 -15.03 -9.26 -9.33
C CYS A 23 -14.28 -8.34 -10.30
N TYR A 24 -13.20 -7.68 -9.86
CA TYR A 24 -12.38 -6.85 -10.75
C TYR A 24 -11.74 -7.66 -11.89
N PHE A 25 -11.26 -8.87 -11.59
CA PHE A 25 -10.72 -9.79 -12.60
C PHE A 25 -11.80 -10.22 -13.60
N TYR A 26 -13.02 -10.50 -13.14
CA TYR A 26 -14.12 -10.86 -14.03
C TYR A 26 -14.59 -9.69 -14.91
N ASP A 27 -14.65 -8.47 -14.37
CA ASP A 27 -14.89 -7.26 -15.16
C ASP A 27 -13.80 -7.07 -16.23
N PHE A 28 -12.55 -7.37 -15.87
CA PHE A 28 -11.43 -7.44 -16.80
C PHE A 28 -11.56 -8.57 -17.84
N LEU A 29 -12.36 -9.61 -17.66
CA LEU A 29 -12.61 -10.59 -18.73
C LEU A 29 -13.82 -10.17 -19.58
N LYS A 30 -15.01 -10.04 -18.99
CA LYS A 30 -16.28 -9.97 -19.73
C LYS A 30 -16.99 -8.61 -19.78
N LYS A 31 -16.36 -7.53 -19.30
CA LYS A 31 -16.85 -6.13 -19.36
C LYS A 31 -18.31 -6.03 -18.88
N HIS A 32 -18.51 -6.15 -17.57
CA HIS A 32 -19.84 -6.08 -16.96
C HIS A 32 -19.87 -5.00 -15.89
N HIS A 33 -20.53 -3.87 -16.21
CA HIS A 33 -20.61 -2.71 -15.31
C HIS A 33 -21.18 -3.04 -13.91
N ARG A 34 -22.15 -3.96 -13.82
CA ARG A 34 -22.70 -4.40 -12.53
C ARG A 34 -21.65 -5.09 -11.65
N ILE A 35 -20.77 -5.90 -12.26
CA ILE A 35 -19.74 -6.65 -11.53
C ILE A 35 -18.64 -5.70 -11.05
N LYS A 36 -18.30 -4.68 -11.84
CA LYS A 36 -17.44 -3.58 -11.38
C LYS A 36 -18.02 -2.89 -10.15
N MET A 37 -19.32 -2.57 -10.15
CA MET A 37 -19.96 -1.92 -8.99
C MET A 37 -19.92 -2.81 -7.74
N ILE A 38 -20.20 -4.11 -7.89
CA ILE A 38 -20.11 -5.08 -6.79
C ILE A 38 -18.66 -5.18 -6.26
N GLY A 39 -17.67 -5.22 -7.16
CA GLY A 39 -16.25 -5.21 -6.81
C GLY A 39 -15.85 -3.96 -6.02
N PHE A 40 -16.32 -2.79 -6.45
CA PHE A 40 -16.05 -1.53 -5.75
C PHE A 40 -16.73 -1.44 -4.38
N VAL A 41 -18.00 -1.85 -4.28
CA VAL A 41 -18.73 -1.85 -3.00
C VAL A 41 -18.10 -2.83 -2.02
N SER A 42 -17.73 -4.03 -2.47
CA SER A 42 -17.01 -5.00 -1.62
C SER A 42 -15.66 -4.46 -1.17
N LEU A 43 -14.91 -3.76 -2.03
CA LEU A 43 -13.67 -3.07 -1.66
C LEU A 43 -13.89 -2.02 -0.55
N GLY A 44 -14.98 -1.24 -0.64
CA GLY A 44 -15.38 -0.29 0.39
C GLY A 44 -15.74 -0.96 1.72
N ILE A 45 -16.36 -2.15 1.68
CA ILE A 45 -16.64 -2.95 2.89
C ILE A 45 -15.33 -3.41 3.54
N VAL A 46 -14.36 -3.89 2.74
CA VAL A 46 -13.02 -4.28 3.25
C VAL A 46 -12.37 -3.09 3.95
N TRP A 47 -12.40 -1.91 3.33
CA TRP A 47 -11.84 -0.68 3.91
C TRP A 47 -12.49 -0.32 5.26
N MET A 48 -13.82 -0.39 5.35
CA MET A 48 -14.55 -0.14 6.60
C MET A 48 -14.15 -1.14 7.69
N LEU A 49 -14.13 -2.43 7.35
CA LEU A 49 -13.77 -3.49 8.31
C LEU A 49 -12.32 -3.36 8.79
N GLN A 50 -11.38 -3.00 7.92
CA GLN A 50 -10.00 -2.71 8.32
C GLN A 50 -9.90 -1.50 9.25
N THR A 51 -10.66 -0.43 8.95
CA THR A 51 -10.71 0.77 9.79
C THR A 51 -11.26 0.45 11.19
N VAL A 52 -12.29 -0.40 11.26
CA VAL A 52 -12.83 -0.92 12.53
C VAL A 52 -11.78 -1.77 13.25
N SER A 53 -11.10 -2.68 12.55
CA SER A 53 -10.04 -3.53 13.13
C SER A 53 -8.91 -2.70 13.73
N LEU A 54 -8.42 -1.68 13.01
CA LEU A 54 -7.41 -0.73 13.49
C LEU A 54 -7.90 0.06 14.71
N SER A 55 -9.15 0.54 14.67
CA SER A 55 -9.73 1.31 15.78
C SER A 55 -9.85 0.47 17.05
N LEU A 56 -10.28 -0.79 16.91
CA LEU A 56 -10.32 -1.75 18.02
C LEU A 56 -8.91 -2.05 18.55
N TYR A 57 -7.94 -2.24 17.67
CA TYR A 57 -6.54 -2.46 18.06
C TYR A 57 -5.99 -1.28 18.88
N VAL A 58 -6.19 -0.05 18.42
CA VAL A 58 -5.74 1.17 19.13
C VAL A 58 -6.43 1.31 20.48
N ASN A 59 -7.73 1.04 20.57
CA ASN A 59 -8.46 1.13 21.84
C ASN A 59 -8.00 0.10 22.87
N VAL A 60 -7.64 -1.12 22.44
CA VAL A 60 -7.20 -2.19 23.34
C VAL A 60 -5.74 -2.01 23.74
N THR A 61 -4.86 -1.72 22.78
CA THR A 61 -3.41 -1.66 23.02
C THR A 61 -2.93 -0.28 23.46
N LYS A 62 -3.76 0.76 23.29
CA LYS A 62 -3.40 2.18 23.48
C LYS A 62 -2.16 2.62 22.69
N GLN A 63 -1.81 1.88 21.64
CA GLN A 63 -0.64 2.11 20.80
C GLN A 63 -1.05 2.18 19.33
N ILE A 64 -0.25 2.88 18.54
CA ILE A 64 -0.45 2.97 17.09
C ILE A 64 0.13 1.70 16.44
N PRO A 65 -0.59 1.02 15.53
CA PRO A 65 -0.17 -0.20 14.86
C PRO A 65 0.90 0.07 13.80
N LEU A 66 2.09 0.47 14.25
CA LEU A 66 3.28 0.72 13.43
C LEU A 66 4.55 0.16 14.09
N GLY A 67 4.41 -0.57 15.20
CA GLY A 67 5.55 -1.11 15.96
C GLY A 67 6.10 -2.43 15.41
N ASN A 68 5.29 -3.18 14.67
CA ASN A 68 5.69 -4.45 14.06
C ASN A 68 5.60 -4.37 12.53
N ILE A 69 6.41 -5.16 11.82
CA ILE A 69 6.40 -5.24 10.36
C ILE A 69 5.04 -5.71 9.83
N PHE A 70 4.36 -6.61 10.56
CA PHE A 70 3.02 -7.07 10.20
C PHE A 70 1.97 -5.97 10.32
N ASP A 71 2.10 -5.09 11.33
CA ASP A 71 1.22 -3.92 11.49
C ASP A 71 1.43 -2.94 10.34
N VAL A 72 2.69 -2.73 9.93
CA VAL A 72 3.05 -1.92 8.76
C VAL A 72 2.44 -2.49 7.47
N PHE A 73 2.46 -3.82 7.26
CA PHE A 73 1.78 -4.43 6.11
C PHE A 73 0.26 -4.23 6.14
N PHE A 74 -0.36 -4.31 7.31
CA PHE A 74 -1.79 -4.04 7.45
C PHE A 74 -2.10 -2.57 7.12
N ALA A 75 -1.32 -1.63 7.64
CA ALA A 75 -1.45 -0.19 7.36
C ALA A 75 -1.21 0.14 5.88
N LEU A 76 -0.22 -0.50 5.25
CA LEU A 76 0.04 -0.38 3.81
C LEU A 76 -1.16 -0.86 3.00
N ALA A 77 -1.74 -2.01 3.33
CA ALA A 77 -2.92 -2.52 2.64
C ALA A 77 -4.12 -1.57 2.79
N TRP A 78 -4.34 -1.03 3.99
CA TRP A 78 -5.38 -0.04 4.24
C TRP A 78 -5.17 1.24 3.41
N LEU A 79 -3.94 1.73 3.28
CA LEU A 79 -3.62 2.86 2.40
C LEU A 79 -3.82 2.54 0.92
N ILE A 80 -3.41 1.35 0.46
CA ILE A 80 -3.60 0.90 -0.92
C ILE A 80 -5.08 0.92 -1.29
N ILE A 81 -5.94 0.39 -0.41
CA ILE A 81 -7.40 0.40 -0.62
C ILE A 81 -7.93 1.84 -0.60
N SER A 82 -7.48 2.68 0.34
CA SER A 82 -7.89 4.09 0.44
C SER A 82 -7.57 4.86 -0.84
N ILE A 83 -6.32 4.77 -1.30
CA ILE A 83 -5.84 5.40 -2.55
C ILE A 83 -6.63 4.85 -3.74
N SER A 84 -6.90 3.54 -3.79
CA SER A 84 -7.70 2.90 -4.83
C SER A 84 -9.12 3.45 -4.91
N ILE A 85 -9.78 3.65 -3.77
CA ILE A 85 -11.13 4.23 -3.71
C ILE A 85 -11.11 5.67 -4.22
N VAL A 86 -10.19 6.48 -3.72
CA VAL A 86 -10.03 7.88 -4.14
C VAL A 86 -9.80 7.98 -5.65
N ILE A 87 -8.89 7.17 -6.20
CA ILE A 87 -8.63 7.16 -7.63
C ILE A 87 -9.87 6.71 -8.40
N ASN A 88 -10.55 5.64 -7.99
CA ASN A 88 -11.74 5.15 -8.69
C ASN A 88 -12.84 6.22 -8.79
N VAL A 89 -12.92 7.12 -7.80
CA VAL A 89 -13.84 8.27 -7.80
C VAL A 89 -13.36 9.39 -8.73
N ILE A 90 -12.07 9.74 -8.72
CA ILE A 90 -11.53 10.85 -9.53
C ILE A 90 -11.33 10.46 -11.01
N LYS A 91 -10.69 9.30 -11.26
CA LYS A 91 -10.37 8.78 -12.59
C LYS A 91 -10.59 7.26 -12.65
N GLN A 92 -11.42 6.81 -13.59
CA GLN A 92 -11.73 5.38 -13.76
C GLN A 92 -10.61 4.59 -14.48
N ILE A 93 -9.44 4.45 -13.85
CA ILE A 93 -8.31 3.65 -14.35
C ILE A 93 -8.42 2.22 -13.80
N ASN A 94 -9.42 1.47 -14.28
CA ASN A 94 -9.87 0.23 -13.64
C ASN A 94 -8.77 -0.85 -13.52
N LEU A 95 -7.89 -0.97 -14.53
CA LEU A 95 -6.82 -1.98 -14.50
C LEU A 95 -5.71 -1.63 -13.50
N SER A 96 -5.39 -0.34 -13.37
CA SER A 96 -4.41 0.14 -12.39
C SER A 96 -4.89 -0.15 -10.97
N ILE A 97 -6.17 0.15 -10.69
CA ILE A 97 -6.82 -0.16 -9.41
C ILE A 97 -6.78 -1.66 -9.13
N PHE A 98 -7.11 -2.51 -10.11
CA PHE A 98 -7.06 -3.97 -9.94
C PHE A 98 -5.66 -4.47 -9.55
N LEU A 99 -4.63 -4.12 -10.33
CA LEU A 99 -3.26 -4.57 -10.07
C LEU A 99 -2.71 -4.02 -8.75
N PHE A 100 -3.03 -2.76 -8.43
CA PHE A 100 -2.63 -2.14 -7.16
C PHE A 100 -3.28 -2.84 -5.95
N ASN A 101 -4.57 -3.20 -6.05
CA ASN A 101 -5.25 -3.97 -5.00
C ASN A 101 -4.77 -5.41 -4.88
N MET A 102 -4.22 -6.00 -5.93
CA MET A 102 -3.56 -7.30 -5.83
C MET A 102 -2.35 -7.26 -4.88
N ILE A 103 -1.61 -6.15 -4.87
CA ILE A 103 -0.52 -5.92 -3.91
C ILE A 103 -1.07 -5.77 -2.48
N GLY A 104 -2.15 -4.99 -2.31
CA GLY A 104 -2.82 -4.82 -1.01
C GLY A 104 -3.31 -6.14 -0.42
N PHE A 105 -3.86 -7.02 -1.26
CA PHE A 105 -4.30 -8.35 -0.84
C PHE A 105 -3.13 -9.24 -0.38
N LEU A 106 -1.99 -9.21 -1.08
CA LEU A 106 -0.80 -9.94 -0.65
C LEU A 106 -0.36 -9.51 0.75
N PHE A 107 -0.37 -8.21 1.05
CA PHE A 107 -0.02 -7.72 2.39
C PHE A 107 -0.99 -8.17 3.49
N ILE A 108 -2.30 -8.17 3.23
CA ILE A 108 -3.27 -8.70 4.21
C ILE A 108 -3.14 -10.21 4.36
N ALA A 109 -2.86 -10.94 3.28
CA ALA A 109 -2.61 -12.38 3.36
C ALA A 109 -1.40 -12.68 4.25
N ILE A 110 -0.30 -11.95 4.06
CA ILE A 110 0.91 -12.07 4.91
C ILE A 110 0.60 -11.74 6.37
N ASN A 111 -0.16 -10.67 6.63
CA ASN A 111 -0.57 -10.31 7.99
C ASN A 111 -1.50 -11.36 8.65
N THR A 112 -2.43 -11.92 7.87
CA THR A 112 -3.43 -12.88 8.36
C THR A 112 -2.78 -14.23 8.72
N PHE A 113 -1.83 -14.69 7.90
CA PHE A 113 -1.11 -15.96 8.11
C PHE A 113 0.21 -15.79 8.87
N GLN A 114 0.36 -14.73 9.67
CA GLN A 114 1.55 -14.53 10.48
C GLN A 114 1.68 -15.64 11.55
N PRO A 115 2.90 -16.10 11.88
CA PRO A 115 3.09 -17.13 12.90
C PRO A 115 2.65 -16.62 14.28
N MET A 116 1.82 -17.38 15.01
CA MET A 116 1.31 -17.01 16.34
C MET A 116 2.40 -16.59 17.35
N HIS A 117 3.63 -17.09 17.19
CA HIS A 117 4.75 -16.78 18.07
C HIS A 117 5.18 -15.30 18.05
N TYR A 118 4.87 -14.57 16.96
CA TYR A 118 5.18 -13.15 16.83
C TYR A 118 4.15 -12.24 17.52
N GLN A 119 2.98 -12.74 17.90
CA GLN A 119 1.96 -11.96 18.60
C GLN A 119 2.36 -11.59 20.04
N SER A 120 3.19 -12.43 20.69
CA SER A 120 3.67 -12.17 22.07
C SER A 120 5.11 -11.67 22.15
N THR A 121 5.94 -11.88 21.13
CA THR A 121 7.41 -11.84 21.27
C THR A 121 8.15 -11.01 20.21
N GLY A 122 7.45 -10.32 19.30
CA GLY A 122 8.11 -9.33 18.47
C GLY A 122 8.76 -8.28 19.38
N GLU A 123 10.02 -7.91 19.13
CA GLU A 123 10.64 -6.74 19.75
C GLU A 123 9.71 -5.56 19.53
N LYS A 124 8.83 -5.32 20.50
CA LYS A 124 7.96 -4.16 20.52
C LYS A 124 8.93 -3.02 20.74
N LEU A 125 9.38 -2.41 19.65
CA LEU A 125 10.06 -1.14 19.70
C LEU A 125 9.19 -0.28 20.59
N ASN A 126 9.70 0.06 21.76
CA ASN A 126 8.97 0.90 22.68
C ASN A 126 8.94 2.26 21.99
N ILE A 127 7.90 2.49 21.19
CA ILE A 127 7.66 3.73 20.47
C ILE A 127 7.25 4.74 21.54
N ILE A 128 8.22 5.18 22.33
CA ILE A 128 8.07 6.25 23.32
C ILE A 128 8.18 7.61 22.61
N ASN A 129 8.74 7.63 21.39
CA ASN A 129 9.00 8.86 20.65
C ASN A 129 7.96 9.08 19.55
N GLU A 130 7.16 10.13 19.69
CA GLU A 130 6.21 10.64 18.69
C GLU A 130 6.88 10.83 17.31
N LEU A 131 8.16 11.22 17.30
CA LEU A 131 8.96 11.39 16.08
C LEU A 131 9.06 10.10 15.24
N LEU A 132 9.19 8.94 15.89
CA LEU A 132 9.32 7.65 15.19
C LEU A 132 8.00 7.26 14.51
N ILE A 133 6.85 7.59 15.14
CA ILE A 133 5.52 7.38 14.56
C ILE A 133 5.36 8.20 13.29
N VAL A 134 5.75 9.48 13.34
CA VAL A 134 5.69 10.37 12.17
C VAL A 134 6.64 9.88 11.06
N HIS A 135 7.86 9.46 11.41
CA HIS A 135 8.80 8.86 10.46
C HIS A 135 8.20 7.65 9.72
N ILE A 136 7.69 6.66 10.47
CA ILE A 136 7.16 5.42 9.89
C ILE A 136 5.91 5.71 9.06
N SER A 137 5.00 6.57 9.54
CA SER A 137 3.78 6.91 8.79
C SER A 137 4.09 7.59 7.45
N LEU A 138 5.04 8.54 7.41
CA LEU A 138 5.49 9.16 6.16
C LEU A 138 6.14 8.15 5.21
N ALA A 139 6.96 7.23 5.73
CA ALA A 139 7.56 6.15 4.92
C ALA A 139 6.48 5.25 4.31
N VAL A 140 5.50 4.85 5.10
CA VAL A 140 4.40 3.98 4.67
C VAL A 140 3.52 4.64 3.60
N ILE A 141 3.22 5.94 3.75
CA ILE A 141 2.54 6.71 2.71
C ILE A 141 3.36 6.76 1.41
N SER A 142 4.66 7.03 1.53
CA SER A 142 5.57 7.05 0.37
C SER A 142 5.60 5.70 -0.35
N TYR A 143 5.75 4.60 0.37
CA TYR A 143 5.75 3.25 -0.21
C TYR A 143 4.45 2.91 -0.93
N ALA A 144 3.29 3.32 -0.40
CA ALA A 144 2.01 3.13 -1.08
C ALA A 144 1.95 3.91 -2.41
N LEU A 145 2.47 5.15 -2.44
CA LEU A 145 2.54 5.97 -3.65
C LEU A 145 3.52 5.41 -4.68
N PHE A 146 4.68 4.91 -4.25
CA PHE A 146 5.63 4.26 -5.15
C PHE A 146 5.11 2.93 -5.70
N ALA A 147 4.42 2.13 -4.89
CA ALA A 147 3.76 0.91 -5.37
C ALA A 147 2.69 1.24 -6.43
N PHE A 148 1.95 2.33 -6.24
CA PHE A 148 1.00 2.80 -7.25
C PHE A 148 1.70 3.29 -8.52
N ALA A 149 2.78 4.08 -8.40
CA ALA A 149 3.59 4.50 -9.55
C ALA A 149 4.18 3.31 -10.31
N PHE A 150 4.69 2.29 -9.62
CA PHE A 150 5.24 1.07 -10.19
C PHE A 150 4.20 0.33 -11.05
N VAL A 151 2.99 0.11 -10.52
CA VAL A 151 1.90 -0.52 -11.26
C VAL A 151 1.56 0.28 -12.53
N ASN A 152 1.44 1.60 -12.44
CA ASN A 152 1.14 2.43 -13.60
C ASN A 152 2.30 2.50 -14.60
N CYS A 153 3.55 2.37 -14.15
CA CYS A 153 4.73 2.30 -15.02
C CYS A 153 4.71 1.03 -15.87
N ILE A 154 4.37 -0.12 -15.28
CA ILE A 154 4.19 -1.37 -16.05
C ILE A 154 3.10 -1.19 -17.11
N LEU A 155 1.96 -0.59 -16.73
CA LEU A 155 0.87 -0.32 -17.67
C LEU A 155 1.28 0.67 -18.77
N TYR A 156 2.06 1.70 -18.42
CA TYR A 156 2.60 2.67 -19.36
C TYR A 156 3.48 1.99 -20.41
N LEU A 157 4.43 1.13 -19.98
CA LEU A 157 5.32 0.41 -20.89
C LEU A 157 4.54 -0.52 -21.83
N ILE A 158 3.55 -1.24 -21.31
CA ILE A 158 2.67 -2.09 -22.12
C ILE A 158 1.92 -1.26 -23.17
N GLN A 159 1.33 -0.13 -22.77
CA GLN A 159 0.54 0.72 -23.65
C GLN A 159 1.40 1.44 -24.69
N TYR A 160 2.58 1.90 -24.30
CA TYR A 160 3.57 2.50 -25.19
C TYR A 160 4.01 1.51 -26.27
N ASN A 161 4.29 0.27 -25.89
CA ASN A 161 4.65 -0.78 -26.85
C ASN A 161 3.49 -1.15 -27.78
N ASN A 162 2.25 -1.24 -27.28
CA ASN A 162 1.07 -1.48 -28.11
C ASN A 162 0.88 -0.38 -29.16
N LEU A 163 1.10 0.89 -28.78
CA LEU A 163 1.01 2.03 -29.69
C LEU A 163 2.10 1.96 -30.77
N LYS A 164 3.34 1.67 -30.39
CA LYS A 164 4.48 1.53 -31.33
C LYS A 164 4.26 0.39 -32.32
N GLN A 165 3.67 -0.73 -31.87
CA GLN A 165 3.38 -1.90 -32.70
C GLN A 165 2.03 -1.82 -33.43
N LYS A 166 1.29 -0.71 -33.30
CA LYS A 166 -0.07 -0.51 -33.86
C LYS A 166 -1.06 -1.63 -33.49
N ARG A 167 -0.92 -2.22 -32.28
CA ARG A 167 -1.78 -3.29 -31.76
C ARG A 167 -2.97 -2.69 -31.03
N PHE A 168 -4.05 -2.44 -31.75
CA PHE A 168 -5.28 -1.84 -31.22
C PHE A 168 -6.31 -2.88 -30.77
N ASP A 169 -5.88 -3.86 -29.98
CA ASP A 169 -6.76 -4.91 -29.47
C ASP A 169 -7.68 -4.40 -28.34
N GLN A 170 -8.67 -5.19 -27.94
CA GLN A 170 -9.56 -4.86 -26.82
C GLN A 170 -8.82 -4.60 -25.49
N LYS A 171 -7.61 -5.15 -25.32
CA LYS A 171 -6.72 -4.86 -24.18
C LYS A 171 -6.16 -3.44 -24.22
N TYR A 172 -5.84 -2.90 -25.40
CA TYR A 172 -5.35 -1.53 -25.58
C TYR A 172 -6.37 -0.50 -25.08
N PHE A 173 -7.65 -0.68 -25.42
CA PHE A 173 -8.73 0.22 -24.98
C PHE A 173 -9.12 0.09 -23.51
N ARG A 174 -8.64 -0.94 -22.81
CA ARG A 174 -8.86 -1.11 -21.35
C ARG A 174 -7.83 -0.40 -20.50
N ILE A 175 -6.61 -0.23 -21.03
CA ILE A 175 -5.55 0.49 -20.36
C ILE A 175 -5.78 1.99 -20.56
N GLY A 176 -5.39 2.81 -19.59
CA GLY A 176 -5.41 4.27 -19.73
C GLY A 176 -4.60 4.73 -20.94
N SER A 177 -4.84 5.94 -21.44
CA SER A 177 -3.98 6.50 -22.48
C SER A 177 -2.54 6.67 -21.96
N VAL A 178 -1.57 6.63 -22.86
CA VAL A 178 -0.14 6.77 -22.50
C VAL A 178 0.08 8.05 -21.68
N ALA A 179 -0.52 9.16 -22.12
CA ALA A 179 -0.43 10.45 -21.43
C ALA A 179 -1.04 10.44 -20.01
N THR A 180 -2.15 9.73 -19.79
CA THR A 180 -2.74 9.68 -18.43
C THR A 180 -1.91 8.81 -17.50
N LEU A 181 -1.36 7.70 -17.99
CA LEU A 181 -0.47 6.84 -17.21
C LEU A 181 0.83 7.57 -16.86
N GLU A 182 1.40 8.30 -17.82
CA GLU A 182 2.60 9.12 -17.61
C GLU A 182 2.39 10.17 -16.51
N GLN A 183 1.29 10.94 -16.59
CA GLN A 183 0.94 11.90 -15.54
C GLN A 183 0.79 11.23 -14.17
N VAL A 184 0.11 10.08 -14.11
CA VAL A 184 -0.08 9.35 -12.87
C VAL A 184 1.26 8.88 -12.29
N VAL A 185 2.13 8.28 -13.12
CA VAL A 185 3.47 7.84 -12.71
C VAL A 185 4.27 9.03 -12.19
N PHE A 186 4.27 10.16 -12.90
CA PHE A 186 5.00 11.36 -12.52
C PHE A 186 4.54 11.92 -11.17
N TYR A 187 3.24 12.22 -11.02
CA TYR A 187 2.72 12.81 -9.78
C TYR A 187 2.82 11.86 -8.59
N SER A 188 2.53 10.57 -8.76
CA SER A 188 2.66 9.59 -7.66
C SER A 188 4.11 9.41 -7.23
N SER A 189 5.05 9.38 -8.18
CA SER A 189 6.49 9.31 -7.90
C SER A 189 6.98 10.58 -7.21
N LEU A 190 6.59 11.76 -7.69
CA LEU A 190 7.00 13.04 -7.12
C LEU A 190 6.51 13.20 -5.68
N ILE A 191 5.23 12.93 -5.43
CA ILE A 191 4.67 13.01 -4.08
C ILE A 191 5.33 11.95 -3.19
N GLY A 192 5.45 10.69 -3.65
CA GLY A 192 6.14 9.64 -2.91
C GLY A 192 7.57 10.04 -2.52
N PHE A 193 8.29 10.69 -3.44
CA PHE A 193 9.65 11.19 -3.23
C PHE A 193 9.73 12.29 -2.17
N ILE A 194 8.81 13.25 -2.17
CA ILE A 194 8.74 14.29 -1.13
C ILE A 194 8.53 13.64 0.24
N PHE A 195 7.60 12.68 0.33
CA PHE A 195 7.30 11.98 1.59
C PHE A 195 8.48 11.13 2.09
N ILE A 196 9.22 10.44 1.21
CA ILE A 196 10.37 9.64 1.65
C ILE A 196 11.52 10.51 2.15
N ILE A 197 11.78 11.66 1.52
CA ILE A 197 12.79 12.61 2.00
C ILE A 197 12.44 13.10 3.40
N LEU A 198 11.20 13.55 3.60
CA LEU A 198 10.74 14.00 4.92
C LEU A 198 10.87 12.88 5.96
N SER A 199 10.48 11.65 5.59
CA SER A 199 10.65 10.49 6.44
C SER A 199 12.12 10.27 6.81
N ILE A 200 13.04 10.23 5.85
CA ILE A 200 14.47 9.98 6.11
C ILE A 200 15.07 11.05 7.02
N VAL A 201 14.72 12.33 6.84
CA VAL A 201 15.18 13.42 7.72
C VAL A 201 14.75 13.17 9.17
N LEU A 202 13.48 12.84 9.40
CA LEU A 202 12.97 12.54 10.75
C LEU A 202 13.58 11.26 11.33
N GLY A 203 13.79 10.24 10.50
CA GLY A 203 14.42 8.98 10.89
C GLY A 203 15.88 9.18 11.30
N ALA A 204 16.62 10.01 10.56
CA ALA A 204 17.99 10.39 10.89
C ALA A 204 18.04 11.15 12.23
N GLN A 205 17.16 12.15 12.42
CA GLN A 205 17.09 12.90 13.69
C GLN A 205 16.81 11.98 14.88
N TRP A 206 15.85 11.05 14.74
CA TRP A 206 15.58 10.06 15.78
C TRP A 206 16.79 9.16 16.06
N GLY A 207 17.46 8.71 14.99
CA GLY A 207 18.63 7.84 15.06
C GLY A 207 19.80 8.49 15.78
N PHE A 208 20.09 9.76 15.48
CA PHE A 208 21.13 10.53 16.19
C PHE A 208 20.82 10.68 17.68
N ASN A 209 19.56 10.92 18.04
CA ASN A 209 19.16 11.10 19.44
C ASN A 209 19.22 9.80 20.26
N THR A 210 19.06 8.64 19.62
CA THR A 210 18.94 7.36 20.32
C THR A 210 20.24 6.55 20.29
N LEU A 211 20.91 6.51 19.14
CA LEU A 211 22.07 5.65 18.86
C LEU A 211 23.36 6.46 18.64
N GLY A 212 23.28 7.79 18.58
CA GLY A 212 24.41 8.67 18.31
C GLY A 212 24.96 8.51 16.89
N VAL A 213 26.26 8.72 16.71
CA VAL A 213 26.93 8.74 15.38
C VAL A 213 26.94 7.36 14.70
N ASN A 214 26.79 6.28 15.46
CA ASN A 214 26.79 4.91 14.93
C ASN A 214 25.63 4.62 13.97
N ILE A 215 24.57 5.43 14.00
CA ILE A 215 23.43 5.32 13.07
C ILE A 215 23.86 5.48 11.59
N ILE A 216 24.93 6.23 11.31
CA ILE A 216 25.40 6.52 9.94
C ILE A 216 25.94 5.24 9.28
N ILE A 217 26.44 4.29 10.07
CA ILE A 217 27.03 3.04 9.60
C ILE A 217 25.95 1.95 9.46
N ASP A 218 24.72 2.18 9.96
CA ASP A 218 23.62 1.24 9.83
C ASP A 218 23.33 0.99 8.33
N PRO A 219 23.45 -0.28 7.86
CA PRO A 219 23.16 -0.62 6.46
C PRO A 219 21.79 -0.15 6.00
N LYS A 220 20.79 -0.10 6.90
CA LYS A 220 19.43 0.35 6.57
C LYS A 220 19.41 1.84 6.20
N VAL A 221 20.15 2.67 6.92
CA VAL A 221 20.22 4.13 6.67
C VAL A 221 21.00 4.43 5.40
N ILE A 222 22.12 3.72 5.17
CA ILE A 222 22.91 3.86 3.95
C ILE A 222 22.08 3.48 2.72
N MET A 223 21.45 2.31 2.74
CA MET A 223 20.66 1.82 1.60
C MET A 223 19.48 2.74 1.30
N SER A 224 18.74 3.18 2.31
CA SER A 224 17.61 4.11 2.11
C SER A 224 18.04 5.46 1.54
N SER A 225 19.21 5.96 1.94
CA SER A 225 19.78 7.21 1.42
C SER A 225 20.22 7.06 -0.03
N VAL A 226 20.91 5.96 -0.39
CA VAL A 226 21.33 5.67 -1.77
C VAL A 226 20.12 5.53 -2.69
N ILE A 227 19.12 4.75 -2.28
CA ILE A 227 17.89 4.55 -3.08
C ILE A 227 17.18 5.87 -3.32
N THR A 228 17.12 6.74 -2.29
CA THR A 228 16.49 8.05 -2.42
C THR A 228 17.27 8.94 -3.38
N LEU A 229 18.61 8.97 -3.32
CA LEU A 229 19.42 9.71 -4.27
C LEU A 229 19.22 9.23 -5.71
N LEU A 230 19.15 7.91 -5.93
CA LEU A 230 18.86 7.35 -7.26
C LEU A 230 17.49 7.77 -7.80
N TYR A 231 16.51 7.97 -6.92
CA TYR A 231 15.18 8.42 -7.31
C TYR A 231 15.12 9.93 -7.59
N GLY A 232 16.11 10.70 -7.10
CA GLY A 232 16.21 12.15 -7.30
C GLY A 232 17.01 12.58 -8.53
N ILE A 233 17.71 11.66 -9.20
CA ILE A 233 18.49 11.88 -10.44
C ILE A 233 17.64 11.51 -11.65
#